data_AF-A0A8T2TI91-F1
#
_entry.id   AF-A0A8T2TI91-F1
#
_cell.length_a   1.000
_cell.length_b   1.000
_cell.length_c   1.000
_cell.angle_alpha   90.00
_cell.angle_beta   90.00
_cell.angle_gamma   90.00
#
_symmetry.space_group_name_H-M   'P 1'
#
loop_
_entity.id
_entity.type
_entity.pdbx_description
1 polymer ?
#
loop_
_entity_poly.entity_id
_entity_poly.type
_entity_poly.pdbx_seq_one_letter_code
_entity_poly.pdbx_strand_id
1 'polypeptide(L)'
;MITLPSDDLRKVMQTNGRRGNHERTVELLKLMIKLGHKPYANVFDYLLHAYCKSGILEKARETFARYRSVLGIKPTPVAINMLIDGYGKQGLHSEALEIFEGIKNYGYRPTAVSYSSIISAMAQVGKFQMAAQLYQRMLREGVQPNLHTYLTLIRCYTKSNQTREGHKIYRALRASSYELTPTAYSVCLAMYIDGTWYHHAAALLREIEGKGIVLEALALNSLIRSFSLLQSKANQLVKAVDESEIGICKLLASLFHTGSEDHNLHADLENSVFLFLEEWKEVNNVEVKALVYNAFIDYFWSKGHKILAKRILDMGRNVYAGYSKPQLVEADWILDVRGLGVGAAKAALRDFIFSEEELLEDKGGDATRMVIITGNEFSLSLPQDNVKVKAAISSLLADLASPFVESPDSSESLEAVVGDILKWAAQLRINRPVNLF
;
A
#
# COMPACT_ATOMS: atom_id res chain seq x y z
N MET A 1 -3.01 51.50 11.78
CA MET A 1 -2.71 50.54 10.69
C MET A 1 -1.61 49.62 11.19
N ILE A 2 -1.92 48.38 11.53
CA ILE A 2 -0.89 47.38 11.87
C ILE A 2 -0.31 46.93 10.54
N THR A 3 0.86 47.46 10.19
CA THR A 3 1.65 46.96 9.07
C THR A 3 2.29 45.64 9.51
N LEU A 4 1.64 44.52 9.21
CA LEU A 4 2.33 43.23 9.27
C LEU A 4 3.45 43.25 8.23
N PRO A 5 4.72 43.00 8.62
CA PRO A 5 5.82 42.91 7.66
C PRO A 5 5.51 41.84 6.60
N SER A 6 5.83 42.13 5.33
CA SER A 6 5.60 41.19 4.21
C SER A 6 6.31 39.84 4.42
N ASP A 7 7.41 39.82 5.17
CA ASP A 7 8.14 38.62 5.52
C ASP A 7 7.40 37.69 6.49
N ASP A 8 6.64 38.24 7.43
CA ASP A 8 5.86 37.45 8.39
C ASP A 8 4.70 36.75 7.67
N LEU A 9 3.99 37.47 6.79
CA LEU A 9 2.96 36.89 5.94
C LEU A 9 3.53 35.76 5.06
N ARG A 10 4.70 35.98 4.45
CA ARG A 10 5.38 35.00 3.61
C ARG A 10 5.76 33.73 4.37
N LYS A 11 6.26 33.84 5.60
CA LYS A 11 6.64 32.70 6.45
C LYS A 11 5.43 31.88 6.87
N VAL A 12 4.32 32.55 7.20
CA VAL A 12 3.04 31.89 7.51
C VAL A 12 2.49 31.19 6.27
N MET A 13 2.55 31.82 5.09
CA MET A 13 2.15 31.20 3.83
C MET A 13 2.99 29.98 3.49
N GLN A 14 4.32 30.03 3.66
CA GLN A 14 5.19 28.88 3.46
C GLN A 14 4.79 27.70 4.36
N THR A 15 4.49 27.98 5.62
CA THR A 15 4.09 26.97 6.59
C THR A 15 2.75 26.34 6.21
N ASN A 16 1.77 27.15 5.81
CA ASN A 16 0.46 26.68 5.36
C ASN A 16 0.56 25.89 4.05
N GLY A 17 1.38 26.34 3.10
CA GLY A 17 1.64 25.62 1.85
C GLY A 17 2.24 24.24 2.09
N ARG A 18 3.24 24.13 2.98
CA ARG A 18 3.82 22.84 3.40
C ARG A 18 2.82 21.89 4.07
N ARG A 19 1.79 22.45 4.73
CA ARG A 19 0.72 21.69 5.38
C ARG A 19 -0.44 21.34 4.45
N GLY A 20 -0.42 21.79 3.19
CA GLY A 20 -1.55 21.60 2.29
C GLY A 20 -2.78 22.45 2.64
N ASN A 21 -2.63 23.53 3.40
CA ASN A 21 -3.74 24.44 3.69
C ASN A 21 -3.85 25.50 2.59
N HIS A 22 -4.43 25.10 1.46
CA HIS A 22 -4.55 25.96 0.28
C HIS A 22 -5.51 27.13 0.51
N GLU A 23 -6.61 26.94 1.24
CA GLU A 23 -7.57 28.01 1.57
C GLU A 23 -6.89 29.15 2.31
N ARG A 24 -6.18 28.82 3.39
CA ARG A 24 -5.46 29.81 4.19
C ARG A 24 -4.33 30.47 3.40
N THR A 25 -3.65 29.71 2.53
CA THR A 25 -2.61 30.26 1.65
C THR A 25 -3.20 31.26 0.64
N VAL A 26 -4.40 31.01 0.10
CA VAL A 26 -5.09 31.95 -0.81
C VAL A 26 -5.56 33.21 -0.08
N GLU A 27 -6.10 33.08 1.14
CA GLU A 27 -6.50 34.21 1.96
C GLU A 27 -5.34 35.14 2.27
N LEU A 28 -4.19 34.57 2.64
CA LEU A 28 -2.98 35.33 2.94
C LEU A 28 -2.45 36.04 1.69
N LEU A 29 -2.53 35.43 0.50
CA LEU A 29 -2.21 36.12 -0.76
C LEU A 29 -3.14 37.32 -0.99
N LYS A 30 -4.46 37.16 -0.81
CA LYS A 30 -5.43 38.25 -0.98
C LYS A 30 -5.15 39.39 0.01
N LEU A 31 -4.82 39.06 1.26
CA LEU A 31 -4.45 40.04 2.28
C LEU A 31 -3.18 40.79 1.90
N MET A 32 -2.15 40.08 1.42
CA MET A 32 -0.88 40.67 0.98
C MET A 32 -1.11 41.70 -0.14
N ILE A 33 -1.97 41.38 -1.11
CA ILE A 33 -2.34 42.31 -2.21
C ILE A 33 -3.13 43.51 -1.66
N LYS A 34 -4.10 43.29 -0.77
CA LYS A 34 -4.88 44.38 -0.14
C LYS A 34 -4.02 45.35 0.66
N LEU A 35 -2.96 44.86 1.29
CA LEU A 35 -1.98 45.67 2.02
C LEU A 35 -0.98 46.40 1.09
N GLY A 36 -1.12 46.28 -0.23
CA GLY A 36 -0.29 46.95 -1.22
C GLY A 36 1.05 46.26 -1.51
N HIS A 37 1.27 45.06 -0.98
CA HIS A 37 2.50 44.30 -1.25
C HIS A 37 2.40 43.56 -2.60
N LYS A 38 3.45 43.65 -3.42
CA LYS A 38 3.56 42.85 -4.64
C LYS A 38 3.94 41.40 -4.29
N PRO A 39 3.18 40.39 -4.74
CA PRO A 39 3.54 38.99 -4.50
C PRO A 39 4.88 38.64 -5.14
N TYR A 40 5.79 38.06 -4.34
CA TYR A 40 7.06 37.54 -4.83
C TYR A 40 6.87 36.20 -5.53
N ALA A 41 7.83 35.80 -6.37
CA ALA A 41 7.84 34.52 -7.08
C ALA A 41 7.57 33.31 -6.15
N ASN A 42 8.18 33.30 -4.96
CA ASN A 42 8.05 32.22 -3.97
C ASN A 42 6.65 32.08 -3.34
N VAL A 43 5.80 33.12 -3.40
CA VAL A 43 4.42 33.06 -2.88
C VAL A 43 3.58 32.06 -3.69
N PHE A 44 3.84 31.98 -4.99
CA PHE A 44 3.17 31.03 -5.87
C PHE A 44 3.70 29.62 -5.70
N ASP A 45 4.98 29.43 -5.37
CA ASP A 45 5.52 28.11 -4.98
C ASP A 45 4.77 27.55 -3.76
N TYR A 46 4.37 28.42 -2.81
CA TYR A 46 3.59 28.00 -1.65
C TYR A 46 2.16 27.60 -2.02
N LEU A 47 1.54 28.30 -2.98
CA LEU A 47 0.22 27.94 -3.50
C LEU A 47 0.27 26.61 -4.26
N LEU A 48 1.27 26.42 -5.11
CA LEU A 48 1.49 25.15 -5.81
C LEU A 48 1.71 24.01 -4.82
N HIS A 49 2.54 24.23 -3.79
CA HIS A 49 2.74 23.24 -2.73
C HIS A 49 1.41 22.90 -2.05
N ALA A 50 0.63 23.92 -1.70
CA ALA A 50 -0.65 23.74 -1.03
C ALA A 50 -1.62 22.93 -1.90
N TYR A 51 -1.80 23.31 -3.17
CA TYR A 51 -2.70 22.64 -4.10
C TYR A 51 -2.27 21.21 -4.40
N CYS A 52 -0.98 20.96 -4.66
CA CYS A 52 -0.46 19.60 -4.86
C CYS A 52 -0.65 18.73 -3.62
N LYS A 53 -0.45 19.27 -2.41
CA LYS A 53 -0.68 18.54 -1.16
C LYS A 53 -2.15 18.27 -0.88
N SER A 54 -3.05 19.17 -1.26
CA SER A 54 -4.50 18.98 -1.14
C SER A 54 -5.11 18.15 -2.27
N GLY A 55 -4.33 17.72 -3.27
CA GLY A 55 -4.84 17.00 -4.44
C GLY A 55 -5.64 17.86 -5.43
N ILE A 56 -5.64 19.20 -5.30
CA ILE A 56 -6.40 20.10 -6.18
C ILE A 56 -5.53 20.47 -7.39
N LEU A 57 -5.28 19.47 -8.23
CA LEU A 57 -4.28 19.57 -9.29
C LEU A 57 -4.67 20.48 -10.45
N GLU A 58 -5.96 20.67 -10.71
CA GLU A 58 -6.42 21.66 -11.71
C GLU A 58 -6.01 23.09 -11.30
N LYS A 59 -6.23 23.47 -10.03
CA LYS A 59 -5.78 24.78 -9.54
C LYS A 59 -4.25 24.88 -9.52
N ALA A 60 -3.54 23.79 -9.26
CA ALA A 60 -2.08 23.76 -9.37
C ALA A 60 -1.63 24.02 -10.83
N ARG A 61 -2.27 23.36 -11.80
CA ARG A 61 -2.02 23.51 -13.24
C ARG A 61 -2.30 24.92 -13.72
N GLU A 62 -3.47 25.46 -13.38
CA GLU A 62 -3.86 26.84 -13.70
C GLU A 62 -2.88 27.84 -13.10
N THR A 63 -2.51 27.65 -11.83
CA THR A 63 -1.55 28.51 -11.14
C THR A 63 -0.19 28.47 -11.84
N PHE A 64 0.29 27.28 -12.22
CA PHE A 64 1.56 27.10 -12.94
C PHE A 64 1.53 27.68 -14.36
N ALA A 65 0.42 27.53 -15.08
CA ALA A 65 0.24 28.10 -16.41
C ALA A 65 0.20 29.64 -16.35
N ARG A 66 -0.60 30.20 -15.42
CA ARG A 66 -0.70 31.65 -15.19
C ARG A 66 0.64 32.26 -14.78
N TYR A 67 1.44 31.51 -14.01
CA TYR A 67 2.80 31.88 -13.62
C TYR A 67 3.70 32.18 -14.83
N ARG A 68 3.58 31.36 -15.88
CA ARG A 68 4.36 31.47 -17.11
C ARG A 68 3.81 32.52 -18.07
N SER A 69 2.51 32.46 -18.37
CA SER A 69 1.93 33.22 -19.49
C SER A 69 1.58 34.67 -19.14
N VAL A 70 1.20 34.93 -17.88
CA VAL A 70 0.68 36.25 -17.48
C VAL A 70 1.73 37.07 -16.72
N LEU A 71 2.52 36.42 -15.86
CA LEU A 71 3.49 37.12 -15.00
C LEU A 71 4.93 37.09 -15.54
N GLY A 72 5.21 36.23 -16.53
CA GLY A 72 6.56 36.07 -17.09
C GLY A 72 7.59 35.52 -16.10
N ILE A 73 7.14 34.89 -15.01
CA ILE A 73 8.03 34.38 -13.95
C ILE A 73 8.42 32.94 -14.30
N LYS A 74 9.73 32.65 -14.28
CA LYS A 74 10.22 31.28 -14.45
C LYS A 74 9.90 30.45 -13.20
N PRO A 75 9.31 29.25 -13.33
CA PRO A 75 9.07 28.37 -12.19
C PRO A 75 10.38 28.03 -11.49
N THR A 76 10.36 27.96 -10.16
CA THR A 76 11.55 27.55 -9.40
C THR A 76 11.74 26.03 -9.50
N PRO A 77 12.97 25.49 -9.32
CA PRO A 77 13.19 24.05 -9.26
C PRO A 77 12.33 23.36 -8.18
N VAL A 78 12.04 24.08 -7.10
CA VAL A 78 11.18 23.63 -6.00
C VAL A 78 9.74 23.44 -6.49
N ALA A 79 9.17 24.42 -7.18
CA ALA A 79 7.83 24.33 -7.76
C ALA A 79 7.71 23.20 -8.80
N ILE A 80 8.73 23.05 -9.65
CA ILE A 80 8.76 21.96 -10.64
C ILE A 80 8.76 20.59 -9.96
N ASN A 81 9.61 20.39 -8.95
CA ASN A 81 9.64 19.13 -8.20
C ASN A 81 8.34 18.85 -7.45
N MET A 82 7.68 19.88 -6.91
CA MET A 82 6.37 19.74 -6.24
C MET A 82 5.28 19.30 -7.21
N LEU A 83 5.29 19.81 -8.44
CA LEU A 83 4.33 19.39 -9.47
C LEU A 83 4.57 17.95 -9.89
N ILE A 84 5.82 17.54 -10.11
CA ILE A 84 6.15 16.14 -10.45
C ILE A 84 5.69 15.19 -9.34
N ASP A 85 5.99 15.52 -8.08
CA ASP A 85 5.56 14.74 -6.92
C ASP A 85 4.03 14.74 -6.74
N GLY A 86 3.39 15.90 -6.90
CA GLY A 86 1.95 16.07 -6.76
C GLY A 86 1.15 15.32 -7.83
N TYR A 87 1.51 15.49 -9.10
CA TYR A 87 0.92 14.75 -10.22
C TYR A 87 1.16 13.24 -10.06
N GLY A 88 2.39 12.84 -9.71
CA GLY A 88 2.73 11.44 -9.47
C GLY A 88 1.87 10.78 -8.39
N LYS A 89 1.70 11.44 -7.24
CA LYS A 89 0.92 10.90 -6.12
C LYS A 89 -0.58 10.78 -6.38
N GLN A 90 -1.11 11.50 -7.36
CA GLN A 90 -2.54 11.52 -7.69
C GLN A 90 -2.87 10.72 -8.95
N GLY A 91 -1.96 9.89 -9.44
CA GLY A 91 -2.22 9.06 -10.62
C GLY A 91 -1.98 9.74 -11.97
N LEU A 92 -1.65 11.04 -11.98
CA LEU A 92 -1.45 11.84 -13.20
C LEU A 92 -0.01 11.71 -13.72
N HIS A 93 0.39 10.49 -14.05
CA HIS A 93 1.79 10.17 -14.37
C HIS A 93 2.28 10.74 -15.69
N SER A 94 1.38 10.93 -16.66
CA SER A 94 1.72 11.52 -17.96
C SER A 94 2.09 13.00 -17.81
N GLU A 95 1.34 13.73 -17.00
CA GLU A 95 1.56 15.11 -16.63
C GLU A 95 2.85 15.25 -15.82
N ALA A 96 3.09 14.35 -14.85
CA ALA A 96 4.33 14.33 -14.09
C ALA A 96 5.56 14.16 -15.02
N LEU A 97 5.45 13.30 -16.04
CA LEU A 97 6.51 13.07 -17.02
C LEU A 97 6.72 14.28 -17.93
N GLU A 98 5.64 14.92 -18.40
CA GLU A 98 5.72 16.11 -19.24
C GLU A 98 6.47 17.25 -18.50
N ILE A 99 6.13 17.48 -17.23
CA ILE A 99 6.81 18.48 -16.40
C ILE A 99 8.29 18.10 -16.20
N PHE A 100 8.60 16.82 -15.99
CA PHE A 100 9.98 16.35 -15.83
C PHE A 100 10.83 16.57 -17.09
N GLU A 101 10.34 16.18 -18.27
CA GLU A 101 11.06 16.41 -19.54
C GLU A 101 11.18 17.90 -19.87
N GLY A 102 10.21 18.71 -19.42
CA GLY A 102 10.23 20.16 -19.55
C GLY A 102 11.27 20.89 -18.70
N ILE A 103 11.91 20.25 -17.71
CA ILE A 103 12.86 20.90 -16.78
C ILE A 103 13.96 21.68 -17.53
N LYS A 104 14.52 21.08 -18.59
CA LYS A 104 15.59 21.71 -19.38
C LYS A 104 15.09 22.93 -20.16
N ASN A 105 13.83 22.91 -20.61
CA ASN A 105 13.21 24.05 -21.29
C ASN A 105 12.99 25.24 -20.35
N TYR A 106 12.92 25.00 -19.04
CA TYR A 106 12.88 26.06 -18.02
C TYR A 106 14.27 26.61 -17.65
N GLY A 107 15.34 26.08 -18.24
CA GLY A 107 16.72 26.49 -17.99
C GLY A 107 17.36 25.82 -16.77
N TYR A 108 16.78 24.73 -16.27
CA TYR A 108 17.33 23.98 -15.14
C TYR A 108 17.81 22.58 -15.56
N ARG A 109 18.64 21.96 -14.73
CA ARG A 109 18.96 20.54 -14.84
C ARG A 109 18.12 19.74 -13.84
N PRO A 110 17.64 18.54 -14.22
CA PRO A 110 16.99 17.67 -13.26
C PRO A 110 17.91 17.36 -12.07
N THR A 111 17.34 17.39 -10.87
CA THR A 111 18.05 17.13 -9.61
C THR A 111 17.78 15.71 -9.12
N ALA A 112 18.49 15.27 -8.08
CA ALA A 112 18.19 14.00 -7.42
C ALA A 112 16.74 13.92 -6.95
N VAL A 113 16.18 15.04 -6.46
CA VAL A 113 14.76 15.13 -6.08
C VAL A 113 13.86 14.93 -7.30
N SER A 114 14.11 15.66 -8.40
CA SER A 114 13.33 15.55 -9.65
C SER A 114 13.28 14.11 -10.16
N TYR A 115 14.45 13.45 -10.24
CA TYR A 115 14.57 12.05 -10.64
C TYR A 115 13.85 11.11 -9.68
N SER A 116 14.03 11.29 -8.36
CA SER A 116 13.40 10.44 -7.36
C SER A 116 11.87 10.51 -7.41
N SER A 117 11.30 11.71 -7.62
CA SER A 117 9.86 11.91 -7.76
C SER A 117 9.30 11.23 -9.01
N ILE A 118 9.93 11.41 -10.18
CA ILE A 118 9.42 10.78 -11.42
C ILE A 118 9.61 9.26 -11.41
N ILE A 119 10.71 8.75 -10.85
CA ILE A 119 10.93 7.31 -10.66
C ILE A 119 9.85 6.74 -9.76
N SER A 120 9.53 7.41 -8.64
CA SER A 120 8.44 7.01 -7.74
C SER A 120 7.07 7.05 -8.43
N ALA A 121 6.79 8.07 -9.25
CA ALA A 121 5.54 8.15 -10.00
C ALA A 121 5.40 6.96 -10.97
N MET A 122 6.44 6.65 -11.75
CA MET A 122 6.42 5.51 -12.67
C MET A 122 6.33 4.16 -11.94
N ALA A 123 6.96 4.06 -10.76
CA ALA A 123 6.89 2.90 -9.90
C ALA A 123 5.47 2.60 -9.40
N GLN A 124 4.70 3.64 -9.08
CA GLN A 124 3.35 3.50 -8.54
C GLN A 124 2.37 2.87 -9.54
N VAL A 125 2.51 3.15 -10.83
CA VAL A 125 1.71 2.53 -11.92
C VAL A 125 2.35 1.31 -12.56
N GLY A 126 3.32 0.68 -11.90
CA GLY A 126 3.93 -0.54 -12.40
C GLY A 126 4.76 -0.38 -13.67
N LYS A 127 5.08 0.86 -14.11
CA LYS A 127 5.96 1.15 -15.25
C LYS A 127 7.44 0.98 -14.86
N PHE A 128 7.79 -0.21 -14.37
CA PHE A 128 9.09 -0.49 -13.77
C PHE A 128 10.27 -0.37 -14.76
N GLN A 129 10.06 -0.72 -16.03
CA GLN A 129 11.08 -0.56 -17.07
C GLN A 129 11.43 0.92 -17.28
N MET A 130 10.42 1.79 -17.26
CA MET A 130 10.62 3.23 -17.38
C MET A 130 11.32 3.82 -16.16
N ALA A 131 10.96 3.38 -14.95
CA ALA A 131 11.66 3.74 -13.72
C ALA A 131 13.15 3.36 -13.77
N ALA A 132 13.47 2.17 -14.30
CA ALA A 132 14.84 1.73 -14.50
C ALA A 132 15.60 2.58 -15.55
N GLN A 133 14.96 2.93 -16.66
CA GLN A 133 15.55 3.81 -17.68
C GLN A 133 15.84 5.21 -17.13
N LEU A 134 14.94 5.77 -16.32
CA LEU A 134 15.13 7.05 -15.63
C LEU A 134 16.29 6.99 -14.64
N TYR A 135 16.44 5.88 -13.89
CA TYR A 135 17.60 5.65 -13.04
C TYR A 135 18.91 5.59 -13.84
N GLN A 136 18.96 4.89 -14.97
CA GLN A 136 20.15 4.87 -15.82
C GLN A 136 20.45 6.25 -16.43
N ARG A 137 19.43 7.03 -16.79
CA ARG A 137 19.60 8.42 -17.23
C ARG A 137 20.16 9.30 -16.11
N MET A 138 19.65 9.14 -14.89
CA MET A 138 20.13 9.84 -13.69
C MET A 138 21.64 9.66 -13.50
N LEU A 139 22.12 8.41 -13.58
CA LEU A 139 23.55 8.09 -13.49
C LEU A 139 24.36 8.68 -14.65
N ARG A 140 23.88 8.56 -15.89
CA ARG A 140 24.56 9.12 -17.08
C ARG A 140 24.67 10.64 -17.05
N GLU A 141 23.69 11.33 -16.46
CA GLU A 141 23.73 12.78 -16.26
C GLU A 141 24.55 13.20 -15.02
N GLY A 142 25.22 12.24 -14.34
CA GLY A 142 26.07 12.50 -13.19
C GLY A 142 25.30 12.87 -11.91
N VAL A 143 23.99 12.60 -11.87
CA VAL A 143 23.15 12.90 -10.70
C VAL A 143 23.19 11.69 -9.76
N GLN A 144 23.65 11.90 -8.53
CA GLN A 144 23.76 10.82 -7.55
C GLN A 144 22.39 10.44 -6.97
N PRO A 145 22.04 9.13 -6.97
CA PRO A 145 20.82 8.65 -6.33
C PRO A 145 20.84 8.94 -4.83
N ASN A 146 19.70 9.36 -4.28
CA ASN A 146 19.55 9.44 -2.83
C ASN A 146 18.96 8.13 -2.27
N LEU A 147 18.94 7.98 -0.93
CA LEU A 147 18.36 6.81 -0.27
C LEU A 147 16.93 6.51 -0.76
N HIS A 148 16.10 7.55 -0.94
CA HIS A 148 14.73 7.37 -1.43
C HIS A 148 14.69 6.73 -2.83
N THR A 149 15.54 7.15 -3.76
CA THR A 149 15.66 6.54 -5.09
C THR A 149 16.01 5.05 -5.00
N TYR A 150 16.98 4.67 -4.17
CA TYR A 150 17.37 3.27 -3.99
C TYR A 150 16.20 2.43 -3.45
N LEU A 151 15.53 2.89 -2.39
CA LEU A 151 14.42 2.15 -1.78
C LEU A 151 13.23 2.01 -2.72
N THR A 152 12.91 3.07 -3.47
CA THR A 152 11.84 3.03 -4.49
C THR A 152 12.14 1.97 -5.55
N LEU A 153 13.35 1.94 -6.10
CA LEU A 153 13.74 0.93 -7.10
C LEU A 153 13.72 -0.49 -6.54
N ILE A 154 14.20 -0.72 -5.32
CA ILE A 154 14.13 -2.05 -4.69
C ILE A 154 12.66 -2.51 -4.54
N ARG A 155 11.76 -1.61 -4.12
CA ARG A 155 10.32 -1.92 -4.06
C ARG A 155 9.74 -2.23 -5.45
N CYS A 156 10.14 -1.50 -6.50
CA CYS A 156 9.75 -1.80 -7.89
C CYS A 156 10.16 -3.20 -8.33
N TYR A 157 11.43 -3.54 -8.09
CA TYR A 157 11.97 -4.83 -8.49
C TYR A 157 11.37 -5.98 -7.67
N THR A 158 11.00 -5.73 -6.42
CA THR A 158 10.25 -6.69 -5.60
C THR A 158 8.87 -6.97 -6.21
N LYS A 159 8.10 -5.92 -6.51
CA LYS A 159 6.76 -6.06 -7.11
C LYS A 159 6.76 -6.68 -8.50
N SER A 160 7.81 -6.45 -9.28
CA SER A 160 7.96 -7.05 -10.62
C SER A 160 8.63 -8.42 -10.63
N ASN A 161 8.90 -9.01 -9.46
CA ASN A 161 9.59 -10.30 -9.31
C ASN A 161 10.97 -10.34 -9.98
N GLN A 162 11.70 -9.22 -9.96
CA GLN A 162 13.03 -9.03 -10.55
C GLN A 162 14.10 -8.89 -9.47
N THR A 163 14.16 -9.85 -8.54
CA THR A 163 15.05 -9.84 -7.36
C THR A 163 16.53 -9.66 -7.72
N ARG A 164 16.97 -10.18 -8.88
CA ARG A 164 18.34 -9.99 -9.37
C ARG A 164 18.68 -8.51 -9.60
N GLU A 165 17.76 -7.76 -10.21
CA GLU A 165 17.97 -6.32 -10.45
C GLU A 165 17.86 -5.54 -9.14
N GLY A 166 16.91 -5.90 -8.28
CA GLY A 166 16.82 -5.36 -6.92
C GLY A 166 18.11 -5.57 -6.10
N HIS A 167 18.74 -6.75 -6.19
CA HIS A 167 20.01 -7.04 -5.55
C HIS A 167 21.15 -6.16 -6.08
N LYS A 168 21.19 -5.83 -7.38
CA LYS A 168 22.16 -4.87 -7.93
C LYS A 168 21.99 -3.49 -7.31
N ILE A 169 20.74 -3.02 -7.17
CA ILE A 169 20.43 -1.74 -6.52
C ILE A 169 20.84 -1.78 -5.04
N TYR A 170 20.57 -2.87 -4.32
CA TYR A 170 21.02 -3.05 -2.94
C TYR A 170 22.54 -3.00 -2.81
N ARG A 171 23.30 -3.65 -3.70
CA ARG A 171 24.76 -3.56 -3.72
C ARG A 171 25.24 -2.14 -3.98
N ALA A 172 24.60 -1.41 -4.88
CA ALA A 172 24.91 -0.01 -5.13
C ALA A 172 24.60 0.88 -3.90
N LEU A 173 23.49 0.63 -3.19
CA LEU A 173 23.18 1.28 -1.92
C LEU A 173 24.27 0.99 -0.86
N ARG A 174 24.73 -0.25 -0.75
CA ARG A 174 25.79 -0.65 0.21
C ARG A 174 27.16 -0.06 -0.11
N ALA A 175 27.43 0.22 -1.38
CA ALA A 175 28.65 0.90 -1.82
C ALA A 175 28.57 2.42 -1.70
N SER A 176 27.39 2.98 -1.42
CA SER A 176 27.20 4.41 -1.21
C SER A 176 27.58 4.81 0.22
N SER A 177 27.65 6.12 0.49
CA SER A 177 27.92 6.65 1.82
C SER A 177 26.69 6.67 2.75
N TYR A 178 25.55 6.12 2.32
CA TYR A 178 24.32 6.13 3.12
C TYR A 178 24.32 5.03 4.16
N GLU A 179 24.07 5.40 5.41
CA GLU A 179 23.72 4.43 6.45
C GLU A 179 22.33 3.83 6.17
N LEU A 180 22.22 2.51 6.32
CA LEU A 180 20.94 1.84 6.12
C LEU A 180 20.04 2.10 7.32
N THR A 181 18.89 2.70 7.05
CA THR A 181 17.81 2.89 8.03
C THR A 181 17.05 1.57 8.28
N PRO A 182 16.28 1.44 9.38
CA PRO A 182 15.38 0.29 9.59
C PRO A 182 14.45 0.02 8.41
N THR A 183 13.93 1.07 7.78
CA THR A 183 13.15 0.98 6.54
C THR A 183 13.95 0.39 5.38
N ALA A 184 15.24 0.74 5.25
CA ALA A 184 16.09 0.18 4.21
C ALA A 184 16.30 -1.33 4.42
N TYR A 185 16.60 -1.76 5.64
CA TYR A 185 16.69 -3.20 5.98
C TYR A 185 15.38 -3.92 5.68
N SER A 186 14.25 -3.33 6.10
CA SER A 186 12.94 -3.95 5.92
C SER A 186 12.58 -4.14 4.44
N VAL A 187 12.84 -3.14 3.60
CA VAL A 187 12.64 -3.20 2.14
C VAL A 187 13.53 -4.25 1.49
N CYS A 188 14.79 -4.34 1.90
CA CYS A 188 15.74 -5.30 1.30
C CYS A 188 15.47 -6.74 1.75
N LEU A 189 15.07 -6.93 3.01
CA LEU A 189 14.68 -8.25 3.53
C LEU A 189 13.43 -8.75 2.80
N ALA A 190 12.40 -7.91 2.66
CA ALA A 190 11.21 -8.22 1.88
C ALA A 190 11.55 -8.62 0.43
N MET A 191 12.43 -7.86 -0.24
CA MET A 191 12.89 -8.18 -1.60
C MET A 191 13.49 -9.59 -1.72
N TYR A 192 14.37 -9.98 -0.79
CA TYR A 192 14.98 -11.32 -0.83
C TYR A 192 13.99 -12.42 -0.48
N ILE A 193 13.12 -12.20 0.51
CA ILE A 193 12.11 -13.17 0.91
C ILE A 193 11.11 -13.41 -0.23
N ASP A 194 10.54 -12.34 -0.78
CA ASP A 194 9.57 -12.42 -1.87
C ASP A 194 10.19 -12.97 -3.16
N GLY A 195 11.48 -12.70 -3.36
CA GLY A 195 12.29 -13.27 -4.42
C GLY A 195 12.75 -14.71 -4.21
N THR A 196 12.44 -15.32 -3.08
CA THR A 196 12.91 -16.67 -2.66
C THR A 196 14.44 -16.81 -2.54
N TRP A 197 15.17 -15.71 -2.44
CA TRP A 197 16.63 -15.69 -2.22
C TRP A 197 16.96 -15.87 -0.74
N TYR A 198 16.53 -17.00 -0.17
CA TYR A 198 16.55 -17.27 1.26
C TYR A 198 17.94 -17.22 1.89
N HIS A 199 19.00 -17.52 1.12
CA HIS A 199 20.38 -17.33 1.55
C HIS A 199 20.68 -15.87 1.95
N HIS A 200 20.29 -14.94 1.08
CA HIS A 200 20.51 -13.52 1.29
C HIS A 200 19.57 -12.97 2.36
N ALA A 201 18.32 -13.44 2.40
CA ALA A 201 17.38 -13.10 3.46
C ALA A 201 17.90 -13.52 4.84
N ALA A 202 18.38 -14.75 4.98
CA ALA A 202 18.96 -15.28 6.22
C ALA A 202 20.19 -14.48 6.68
N ALA A 203 21.10 -14.15 5.75
CA ALA A 203 22.26 -13.32 6.07
C ALA A 203 21.85 -11.92 6.55
N LEU A 204 20.86 -11.30 5.89
CA LEU A 204 20.38 -9.98 6.26
C LEU A 204 19.61 -9.98 7.60
N LEU A 205 18.84 -11.04 7.88
CA LEU A 205 18.14 -11.20 9.15
C LEU A 205 19.11 -11.26 10.33
N ARG A 206 20.20 -12.03 10.22
CA ARG A 206 21.27 -12.08 11.24
C ARG A 206 21.94 -10.73 11.45
N GLU A 207 22.14 -9.95 10.39
CA GLU A 207 22.70 -8.60 10.53
C GLU A 207 21.72 -7.64 11.23
N ILE A 208 20.43 -7.71 10.89
CA ILE A 208 19.36 -6.93 11.53
C ILE A 208 19.36 -7.21 13.04
N GLU A 209 19.42 -8.48 13.42
CA GLU A 209 19.49 -8.92 14.81
C GLU A 209 20.76 -8.43 15.51
N GLY A 210 21.93 -8.64 14.92
CA GLY A 210 23.21 -8.21 15.48
C GLY A 210 23.33 -6.69 15.67
N LYS A 211 22.52 -5.90 14.95
CA LYS A 211 22.42 -4.44 15.09
C LYS A 211 21.26 -3.98 15.96
N GLY A 212 20.43 -4.89 16.47
CA GLY A 212 19.24 -4.55 17.25
C GLY A 212 18.20 -3.75 16.47
N ILE A 213 18.09 -3.98 15.15
CA ILE A 213 17.17 -3.24 14.28
C ILE A 213 15.78 -3.86 14.37
N VAL A 214 14.79 -3.03 14.72
CA VAL A 214 13.38 -3.45 14.75
C VAL A 214 12.86 -3.61 13.32
N LEU A 215 12.24 -4.76 13.04
CA LEU A 215 11.61 -5.04 11.76
C LEU A 215 10.32 -4.21 11.59
N GLU A 216 10.19 -3.53 10.45
CA GLU A 216 8.96 -2.81 10.11
C GLU A 216 7.93 -3.73 9.41
N ALA A 217 6.67 -3.29 9.36
CA ALA A 217 5.53 -4.06 8.84
C ALA A 217 5.75 -4.72 7.47
N LEU A 218 6.49 -4.07 6.56
CA LEU A 218 6.80 -4.63 5.25
C LEU A 218 7.61 -5.94 5.35
N ALA A 219 8.66 -5.95 6.18
CA ALA A 219 9.47 -7.14 6.38
C ALA A 219 8.70 -8.23 7.13
N LEU A 220 7.91 -7.84 8.14
CA LEU A 220 7.05 -8.76 8.88
C LEU A 220 6.04 -9.44 7.94
N ASN A 221 5.36 -8.66 7.10
CA ASN A 221 4.43 -9.18 6.11
C ASN A 221 5.08 -10.20 5.17
N SER A 222 6.22 -9.86 4.55
CA SER A 222 6.91 -10.78 3.65
C SER A 222 7.40 -12.04 4.39
N LEU A 223 7.90 -11.90 5.62
CA LEU A 223 8.36 -13.02 6.43
C LEU A 223 7.20 -13.98 6.79
N ILE A 224 6.12 -13.48 7.39
CA ILE A 224 4.94 -14.29 7.75
C ILE A 224 4.36 -14.97 6.52
N ARG A 225 4.21 -14.24 5.40
CA ARG A 225 3.71 -14.79 4.14
C ARG A 225 4.63 -15.86 3.55
N SER A 226 5.94 -15.73 3.70
CA SER A 226 6.85 -16.78 3.24
C SER A 226 6.68 -18.09 4.03
N PHE A 227 6.47 -18.00 5.34
CA PHE A 227 6.21 -19.16 6.20
C PHE A 227 4.84 -19.81 5.94
N SER A 228 3.90 -19.06 5.37
CA SER A 228 2.63 -19.63 4.90
C SER A 228 2.84 -20.59 3.72
N LEU A 229 3.82 -20.30 2.85
CA LEU A 229 4.12 -21.04 1.63
C LEU A 229 5.19 -22.13 1.80
N LEU A 230 6.10 -21.96 2.76
CA LEU A 230 7.19 -22.91 2.99
C LEU A 230 6.65 -24.28 3.45
N GLN A 231 7.25 -25.33 2.89
CA GLN A 231 6.94 -26.74 3.21
C GLN A 231 8.13 -27.48 3.82
N SER A 232 9.36 -27.04 3.52
CA SER A 232 10.58 -27.73 3.96
C SER A 232 11.21 -27.06 5.17
N LYS A 233 11.42 -27.84 6.23
CA LYS A 233 12.18 -27.46 7.43
C LYS A 233 13.68 -27.24 7.14
N ALA A 234 14.21 -27.77 6.02
CA ALA A 234 15.61 -27.59 5.64
C ALA A 234 15.91 -26.25 4.93
N ASN A 235 14.91 -25.37 4.80
CA ASN A 235 15.07 -24.08 4.15
C ASN A 235 16.01 -23.16 4.98
N GLN A 236 16.90 -22.44 4.29
CA GLN A 236 17.88 -21.55 4.95
C GLN A 236 17.22 -20.40 5.73
N LEU A 237 16.07 -19.91 5.28
CA LEU A 237 15.29 -18.92 6.03
C LEU A 237 14.68 -19.52 7.30
N VAL A 238 14.18 -20.75 7.24
CA VAL A 238 13.66 -21.47 8.42
C VAL A 238 14.76 -21.63 9.46
N LYS A 239 15.94 -22.11 9.05
CA LYS A 239 17.09 -22.22 9.95
C LYS A 239 17.47 -20.88 10.59
N ALA A 240 17.51 -19.80 9.81
CA ALA A 240 17.84 -18.48 10.35
C ALA A 240 16.78 -17.92 11.31
N VAL A 241 15.51 -18.26 11.09
CA VAL A 241 14.41 -17.90 11.98
C VAL A 241 14.43 -18.72 13.26
N ASP A 242 14.73 -20.03 13.17
CA ASP A 242 14.90 -20.92 14.33
C ASP A 242 16.05 -20.47 15.24
N GLU A 243 17.12 -19.90 14.67
CA GLU A 243 18.29 -19.39 15.38
C GLU A 243 18.10 -17.96 15.93
N SER A 244 17.01 -17.26 15.60
CA SER A 244 16.86 -15.83 15.87
C SER A 244 16.16 -15.55 17.20
N GLU A 245 16.68 -14.56 17.94
CA GLU A 245 16.08 -14.08 19.18
C GLU A 245 14.98 -13.02 18.96
N ILE A 246 14.75 -12.60 17.71
CA ILE A 246 13.70 -11.64 17.37
C ILE A 246 12.32 -12.25 17.67
N GLY A 247 11.46 -11.54 18.41
CA GLY A 247 10.16 -12.04 18.89
C GLY A 247 9.26 -12.64 17.80
N ILE A 248 9.12 -11.98 16.64
CA ILE A 248 8.34 -12.52 15.51
C ILE A 248 8.96 -13.81 14.94
N CYS A 249 10.29 -13.92 14.94
CA CYS A 249 10.97 -15.11 14.43
C CYS A 249 10.71 -16.31 15.35
N LYS A 250 10.76 -16.11 16.67
CA LYS A 250 10.36 -17.14 17.65
C LYS A 250 8.91 -17.58 17.47
N LEU A 251 7.99 -16.62 17.28
CA LEU A 251 6.58 -16.94 17.03
C LEU A 251 6.42 -17.77 15.75
N LEU A 252 7.08 -17.38 14.67
CA LEU A 252 7.03 -18.10 13.39
C LEU A 252 7.68 -19.48 13.46
N ALA A 253 8.81 -19.63 14.13
CA ALA A 253 9.45 -20.93 14.36
C ALA A 253 8.45 -21.88 15.07
N SER A 254 7.86 -21.43 16.18
CA SER A 254 6.87 -22.22 16.92
C SER A 254 5.66 -22.58 16.04
N LEU A 255 5.08 -21.61 15.33
CA LEU A 255 3.93 -21.84 14.44
C LEU A 255 4.26 -22.82 13.29
N PHE A 256 5.47 -22.75 12.74
CA PHE A 256 5.88 -23.56 11.60
C PHE A 256 6.13 -25.01 11.98
N HIS A 257 6.71 -25.25 13.16
CA HIS A 257 6.99 -26.61 13.63
C HIS A 257 5.75 -27.31 14.18
N THR A 258 4.81 -26.60 14.82
CA THR A 258 3.57 -27.21 15.32
C THR A 258 2.50 -27.37 14.24
N GLY A 259 2.38 -26.40 13.33
CA GLY A 259 1.34 -26.40 12.29
C GLY A 259 1.54 -27.44 11.18
N SER A 260 2.64 -28.18 11.16
CA SER A 260 2.86 -29.26 10.18
C SER A 260 2.30 -30.62 10.61
N GLU A 261 2.01 -30.81 11.90
CA GLU A 261 1.72 -32.15 12.47
C GLU A 261 0.30 -32.26 13.06
N ASP A 262 -0.34 -31.15 13.47
CA ASP A 262 -1.67 -31.15 14.08
C ASP A 262 -2.66 -30.22 13.36
N HIS A 263 -3.88 -30.70 13.09
CA HIS A 263 -4.98 -29.86 12.57
C HIS A 263 -5.48 -28.83 13.59
N ASN A 264 -5.18 -29.03 14.88
CA ASN A 264 -5.55 -28.14 15.97
C ASN A 264 -4.33 -27.36 16.46
N LEU A 265 -4.34 -26.04 16.27
CA LEU A 265 -3.34 -25.18 16.87
C LEU A 265 -3.52 -25.17 18.40
N HIS A 266 -2.44 -25.30 19.16
CA HIS A 266 -2.51 -25.24 20.62
C HIS A 266 -3.00 -23.85 21.08
N ALA A 267 -3.86 -23.80 22.11
CA ALA A 267 -4.43 -22.56 22.63
C ALA A 267 -3.36 -21.53 23.03
N ASP A 268 -2.21 -21.98 23.52
CA ASP A 268 -1.08 -21.11 23.90
C ASP A 268 -0.46 -20.39 22.69
N LEU A 269 -0.41 -21.05 21.53
CA LEU A 269 0.08 -20.46 20.28
C LEU A 269 -0.92 -19.45 19.71
N GLU A 270 -2.22 -19.77 19.77
CA GLU A 270 -3.27 -18.80 19.43
C GLU A 270 -3.13 -17.54 20.29
N ASN A 271 -2.98 -17.69 21.60
CA ASN A 271 -2.79 -16.58 22.53
C ASN A 271 -1.53 -15.77 22.21
N SER A 272 -0.42 -16.42 21.85
CA SER A 272 0.82 -15.74 21.48
C SER A 272 0.65 -14.86 20.22
N VAL A 273 -0.12 -15.33 19.23
CA VAL A 273 -0.45 -14.55 18.04
C VAL A 273 -1.35 -13.36 18.40
N PHE A 274 -2.35 -13.57 19.24
CA PHE A 274 -3.23 -12.47 19.66
C PHE A 274 -2.46 -11.40 20.43
N LEU A 275 -1.62 -11.79 21.39
CA LEU A 275 -0.75 -10.86 22.11
C LEU A 275 0.15 -10.06 21.17
N PHE A 276 0.76 -10.73 20.19
CA PHE A 276 1.55 -10.04 19.17
C PHE A 276 0.71 -9.00 18.43
N LEU A 277 -0.49 -9.35 17.96
CA LEU A 277 -1.37 -8.44 17.23
C LEU A 277 -1.96 -7.32 18.11
N GLU A 278 -2.13 -7.54 19.42
CA GLU A 278 -2.54 -6.52 20.38
C GLU A 278 -1.51 -5.40 20.48
N GLU A 279 -0.20 -5.71 20.45
CA GLU A 279 0.87 -4.69 20.42
C GLU A 279 0.77 -3.77 19.19
N TRP A 280 0.15 -4.25 18.10
CA TRP A 280 -0.06 -3.47 16.88
C TRP A 280 -1.26 -2.54 16.95
N LYS A 281 -2.12 -2.60 17.99
CA LYS A 281 -3.25 -1.67 18.14
C LYS A 281 -2.80 -0.21 18.27
N GLU A 282 -1.70 0.02 18.97
CA GLU A 282 -1.13 1.33 19.25
C GLU A 282 -0.49 2.00 18.02
N VAL A 283 -0.32 1.27 16.91
CA VAL A 283 0.19 1.84 15.66
C VAL A 283 -0.88 2.72 15.02
N ASN A 284 -0.66 4.03 14.99
CA ASN A 284 -1.62 5.00 14.44
C ASN A 284 -1.86 4.85 12.92
N ASN A 285 -0.91 4.25 12.19
CA ASN A 285 -1.03 4.07 10.76
C ASN A 285 -1.85 2.80 10.44
N VAL A 286 -3.09 2.99 9.99
CA VAL A 286 -4.05 1.92 9.64
C VAL A 286 -3.51 1.00 8.55
N GLU A 287 -2.82 1.54 7.55
CA GLU A 287 -2.27 0.79 6.43
C GLU A 287 -1.17 -0.17 6.89
N VAL A 288 -0.28 0.34 7.74
CA VAL A 288 0.82 -0.43 8.33
C VAL A 288 0.28 -1.58 9.20
N LYS A 289 -0.83 -1.36 9.92
CA LYS A 289 -1.53 -2.42 10.67
C LYS A 289 -2.14 -3.48 9.74
N ALA A 290 -2.84 -3.05 8.69
CA ALA A 290 -3.51 -3.96 7.76
C ALA A 290 -2.53 -4.93 7.09
N LEU A 291 -1.29 -4.51 6.81
CA LEU A 291 -0.25 -5.39 6.28
C LEU A 291 0.02 -6.59 7.20
N VAL A 292 0.20 -6.35 8.50
CA VAL A 292 0.53 -7.40 9.47
C VAL A 292 -0.68 -8.32 9.73
N TYR A 293 -1.86 -7.74 9.89
CA TYR A 293 -3.09 -8.52 10.07
C TYR A 293 -3.37 -9.41 8.85
N ASN A 294 -3.32 -8.86 7.64
CA ASN A 294 -3.51 -9.64 6.41
C ASN A 294 -2.50 -10.79 6.31
N ALA A 295 -1.23 -10.56 6.66
CA ALA A 295 -0.21 -11.60 6.60
C ALA A 295 -0.54 -12.79 7.51
N PHE A 296 -1.00 -12.55 8.74
CA PHE A 296 -1.42 -13.63 9.66
C PHE A 296 -2.71 -14.31 9.22
N ILE A 297 -3.71 -13.55 8.77
CA ILE A 297 -4.96 -14.13 8.27
C ILE A 297 -4.67 -15.04 7.07
N ASP A 298 -3.84 -14.58 6.14
CA ASP A 298 -3.40 -15.36 4.98
C ASP A 298 -2.58 -16.59 5.40
N TYR A 299 -1.72 -16.45 6.42
CA TYR A 299 -0.98 -17.57 7.01
C TYR A 299 -1.93 -18.66 7.50
N PHE A 300 -2.82 -18.34 8.44
CA PHE A 300 -3.74 -19.32 9.02
C PHE A 300 -4.74 -19.87 8.00
N TRP A 301 -5.18 -19.03 7.06
CA TRP A 301 -6.00 -19.49 5.95
C TRP A 301 -5.28 -20.57 5.14
N SER A 302 -4.03 -20.34 4.76
CA SER A 302 -3.24 -21.30 3.97
C SER A 302 -2.96 -22.62 4.70
N LYS A 303 -2.82 -22.58 6.03
CA LYS A 303 -2.60 -23.76 6.89
C LYS A 303 -3.88 -24.48 7.30
N GLY A 304 -5.05 -24.00 6.86
CA GLY A 304 -6.34 -24.63 7.16
C GLY A 304 -7.00 -24.21 8.47
N HIS A 305 -6.40 -23.31 9.25
CA HIS A 305 -6.97 -22.79 10.50
C HIS A 305 -7.98 -21.65 10.23
N LYS A 306 -9.07 -21.97 9.52
CA LYS A 306 -10.06 -21.00 9.01
C LYS A 306 -10.78 -20.22 10.12
N ILE A 307 -11.07 -20.89 11.24
CA ILE A 307 -11.72 -20.27 12.41
C ILE A 307 -10.82 -19.20 13.01
N LEU A 308 -9.52 -19.48 13.15
CA LEU A 308 -8.55 -18.53 13.66
C LEU A 308 -8.34 -17.35 12.70
N ALA A 309 -8.26 -17.63 11.39
CA ALA A 309 -8.22 -16.60 10.36
C ALA A 309 -9.41 -15.62 10.46
N LYS A 310 -10.63 -16.15 10.66
CA LYS A 310 -11.84 -15.34 10.93
C LYS A 310 -11.71 -14.53 12.22
N ARG A 311 -11.29 -15.13 13.34
CA ARG A 311 -11.12 -14.43 14.62
C ARG A 311 -10.14 -13.25 14.52
N ILE A 312 -9.04 -13.43 13.78
CA ILE A 312 -8.07 -12.36 13.54
C ILE A 312 -8.67 -11.25 12.68
N LEU A 313 -9.42 -11.60 11.62
CA LEU A 313 -10.17 -10.63 10.80
C LEU A 313 -11.14 -9.82 11.66
N ASP A 314 -11.86 -10.48 12.57
CA ASP A 314 -12.80 -9.83 13.49
C ASP A 314 -12.11 -8.87 14.45
N MET A 315 -10.93 -9.24 14.95
CA MET A 315 -10.10 -8.39 15.80
C MET A 315 -9.58 -7.15 15.06
N GLY A 316 -9.33 -7.28 13.76
CA GLY A 316 -8.86 -6.22 12.87
C GLY A 316 -9.95 -5.34 12.28
N ARG A 317 -11.24 -5.49 12.63
CA ARG A 317 -12.34 -4.76 11.97
C ARG A 317 -12.16 -3.25 11.90
N ASN A 318 -11.65 -2.62 12.96
CA ASN A 318 -11.38 -1.18 13.00
C ASN A 318 -10.25 -0.75 12.04
N VAL A 319 -9.38 -1.69 11.65
CA VAL A 319 -8.31 -1.48 10.67
C VAL A 319 -8.90 -1.44 9.24
N TYR A 320 -9.97 -2.19 8.99
CA TYR A 320 -10.57 -2.34 7.65
C TYR A 320 -11.80 -1.47 7.40
N ALA A 321 -12.07 -0.46 8.23
CA ALA A 321 -13.12 0.56 8.03
C ALA A 321 -14.54 0.05 7.64
N GLY A 322 -14.88 -1.20 7.98
CA GLY A 322 -16.19 -1.78 7.67
C GLY A 322 -16.31 -2.49 6.31
N TYR A 323 -15.25 -2.56 5.51
CA TYR A 323 -15.25 -3.24 4.21
C TYR A 323 -15.39 -4.77 4.34
N SER A 324 -15.04 -5.35 5.48
CA SER A 324 -15.09 -6.79 5.73
C SER A 324 -16.48 -7.37 6.01
N LYS A 325 -17.56 -6.58 5.90
CA LYS A 325 -18.94 -7.03 6.09
C LYS A 325 -19.85 -6.52 4.97
N PRO A 326 -20.87 -7.30 4.57
CA PRO A 326 -21.86 -6.81 3.63
C PRO A 326 -22.60 -5.59 4.19
N GLN A 327 -22.75 -4.55 3.38
CA GLN A 327 -23.50 -3.33 3.69
C GLN A 327 -24.65 -3.16 2.68
N LEU A 328 -25.81 -2.69 3.12
CA LEU A 328 -26.93 -2.37 2.23
C LEU A 328 -26.74 -0.95 1.69
N VAL A 329 -26.61 -0.81 0.38
CA VAL A 329 -26.44 0.49 -0.31
C VAL A 329 -27.35 0.50 -1.52
N GLU A 330 -28.26 1.48 -1.59
CA GLU A 330 -29.14 1.70 -2.76
C GLU A 330 -29.83 0.42 -3.28
N ALA A 331 -30.35 -0.42 -2.38
CA ALA A 331 -31.01 -1.70 -2.66
C ALA A 331 -30.11 -2.85 -3.17
N ASP A 332 -28.79 -2.71 -3.08
CA ASP A 332 -27.84 -3.78 -3.33
C ASP A 332 -27.01 -4.10 -2.06
N TRP A 333 -26.70 -5.38 -1.85
CA TRP A 333 -25.75 -5.80 -0.81
C TRP A 333 -24.33 -5.71 -1.33
N ILE A 334 -23.48 -4.90 -0.68
CA ILE A 334 -22.09 -4.71 -1.09
C ILE A 334 -21.16 -5.39 -0.10
N LEU A 335 -20.37 -6.37 -0.56
CA LEU A 335 -19.22 -6.91 0.16
C LEU A 335 -17.93 -6.39 -0.49
N ASP A 336 -17.25 -5.48 0.18
CA ASP A 336 -16.04 -4.86 -0.36
C ASP A 336 -14.78 -5.56 0.17
N VAL A 337 -14.15 -6.38 -0.66
CA VAL A 337 -12.93 -7.10 -0.23
C VAL A 337 -11.65 -6.37 -0.60
N ARG A 338 -11.73 -5.12 -1.06
CA ARG A 338 -10.54 -4.33 -1.38
C ARG A 338 -9.71 -4.06 -0.12
N GLY A 339 -8.39 -4.18 -0.26
CA GLY A 339 -7.46 -4.01 0.87
C GLY A 339 -7.30 -5.21 1.80
N LEU A 340 -8.08 -6.28 1.59
CA LEU A 340 -7.86 -7.56 2.24
C LEU A 340 -6.77 -8.37 1.53
N GLY A 341 -6.03 -9.18 2.28
CA GLY A 341 -5.22 -10.26 1.73
C GLY A 341 -6.09 -11.37 1.12
N VAL A 342 -5.50 -12.32 0.39
CA VAL A 342 -6.28 -13.38 -0.29
C VAL A 342 -7.02 -14.26 0.71
N GLY A 343 -6.37 -14.66 1.79
CA GLY A 343 -6.99 -15.44 2.86
C GLY A 343 -8.01 -14.64 3.64
N ALA A 344 -7.75 -13.35 3.87
CA ALA A 344 -8.71 -12.44 4.51
C ALA A 344 -9.99 -12.24 3.68
N ALA A 345 -9.85 -12.04 2.36
CA ALA A 345 -10.99 -11.93 1.45
C ALA A 345 -11.80 -13.23 1.41
N LYS A 346 -11.14 -14.39 1.37
CA LYS A 346 -11.82 -15.69 1.43
C LYS A 346 -12.50 -15.91 2.79
N ALA A 347 -11.90 -15.46 3.90
CA ALA A 347 -12.50 -15.51 5.22
C ALA A 347 -13.75 -14.63 5.31
N ALA A 348 -13.71 -13.42 4.78
CA ALA A 348 -14.87 -12.52 4.71
C ALA A 348 -16.00 -13.11 3.86
N LEU A 349 -15.67 -13.66 2.68
CA LEU A 349 -16.65 -14.32 1.80
C LEU A 349 -17.28 -15.55 2.47
N ARG A 350 -16.46 -16.39 3.11
CA ARG A 350 -16.94 -17.54 3.89
C ARG A 350 -17.87 -17.08 5.01
N ASP A 351 -17.45 -16.09 5.79
CA ASP A 351 -18.26 -15.58 6.90
C ASP A 351 -19.60 -15.04 6.41
N PHE A 352 -19.63 -14.38 5.26
CA PHE A 352 -20.86 -13.94 4.62
C PHE A 352 -21.78 -15.11 4.23
N ILE A 353 -21.27 -16.11 3.51
CA ILE A 353 -22.09 -17.25 3.02
C ILE A 353 -22.67 -18.06 4.18
N PHE A 354 -21.90 -18.17 5.28
CA PHE A 354 -22.23 -19.00 6.43
C PHE A 354 -22.61 -18.20 7.68
N SER A 355 -22.90 -16.89 7.58
CA SER A 355 -23.40 -16.12 8.71
C SER A 355 -24.75 -16.66 9.19
N GLU A 356 -25.04 -16.52 10.48
CA GLU A 356 -26.22 -17.06 11.16
C GLU A 356 -27.52 -16.75 10.39
N GLU A 357 -28.41 -17.75 10.35
CA GLU A 357 -29.58 -17.90 9.48
C GLU A 357 -30.47 -16.64 9.36
N GLU A 358 -30.57 -15.85 10.42
CA GLU A 358 -31.39 -14.64 10.47
C GLU A 358 -30.92 -13.53 9.52
N LEU A 359 -29.62 -13.38 9.25
CA LEU A 359 -29.14 -12.26 8.43
C LEU A 359 -29.52 -12.41 6.96
N LEU A 360 -29.53 -13.60 6.38
CA LEU A 360 -29.86 -13.76 4.95
C LEU A 360 -31.38 -13.81 4.69
N GLU A 361 -32.15 -14.22 5.69
CA GLU A 361 -33.62 -14.23 5.65
C GLU A 361 -34.22 -12.85 5.96
N ASP A 362 -33.67 -12.09 6.93
CA ASP A 362 -34.13 -10.74 7.29
C ASP A 362 -33.63 -9.66 6.30
N LYS A 363 -32.49 -9.89 5.63
CA LYS A 363 -31.96 -9.02 4.56
C LYS A 363 -32.69 -9.15 3.20
N GLY A 364 -33.66 -10.06 3.10
CA GLY A 364 -34.45 -10.32 1.89
C GLY A 364 -35.58 -9.32 1.64
N GLY A 365 -35.80 -8.34 2.53
CA GLY A 365 -36.92 -7.39 2.41
C GLY A 365 -36.83 -6.42 1.24
N ASP A 366 -35.63 -5.87 0.95
CA ASP A 366 -35.48 -4.75 0.00
C ASP A 366 -34.37 -4.93 -1.05
N ALA A 367 -33.41 -5.85 -0.85
CA ALA A 367 -32.27 -5.99 -1.74
C ALA A 367 -32.46 -7.08 -2.79
N THR A 368 -32.23 -6.75 -4.06
CA THR A 368 -32.43 -7.72 -5.17
C THR A 368 -31.12 -8.35 -5.65
N ARG A 369 -29.98 -7.68 -5.45
CA ARG A 369 -28.68 -8.14 -5.90
C ARG A 369 -27.62 -8.01 -4.82
N MET A 370 -26.55 -8.78 -4.98
CA MET A 370 -25.34 -8.67 -4.21
C MET A 370 -24.15 -8.41 -5.12
N VAL A 371 -23.30 -7.47 -4.72
CA VAL A 371 -22.09 -7.06 -5.40
C VAL A 371 -20.89 -7.32 -4.49
N ILE A 372 -19.95 -8.14 -4.96
CA ILE A 372 -18.63 -8.29 -4.35
C ILE A 372 -17.67 -7.37 -5.09
N ILE A 373 -17.16 -6.35 -4.40
CA ILE A 373 -16.19 -5.43 -4.98
C ILE A 373 -14.79 -6.05 -4.82
N THR A 374 -14.16 -6.33 -5.96
CA THR A 374 -12.83 -6.96 -6.06
C THR A 374 -11.79 -6.05 -6.74
N GLY A 375 -12.18 -4.82 -7.05
CA GLY A 375 -11.50 -3.87 -7.94
C GLY A 375 -10.09 -3.42 -7.61
N ASN A 376 -9.51 -2.65 -8.53
CA ASN A 376 -8.14 -2.14 -8.43
C ASN A 376 -8.06 -0.75 -7.79
N GLU A 377 -9.17 0.00 -7.75
CA GLU A 377 -9.22 1.33 -7.14
C GLU A 377 -9.43 1.25 -5.63
N PHE A 378 -8.50 1.84 -4.89
CA PHE A 378 -8.26 1.58 -3.48
C PHE A 378 -8.47 2.87 -2.67
N SER A 379 -9.12 2.81 -1.49
CA SER A 379 -9.40 3.97 -0.61
C SER A 379 -8.32 4.27 0.45
N LEU A 380 -7.41 3.33 0.71
CA LEU A 380 -6.25 3.43 1.61
C LEU A 380 -4.92 3.42 0.77
N SER A 381 -3.80 4.00 1.16
CA SER A 381 -2.59 4.03 0.29
C SER A 381 -1.72 2.75 0.33
N LEU A 382 -2.33 1.57 0.33
CA LEU A 382 -1.62 0.27 0.33
C LEU A 382 -1.54 -0.35 -1.08
N PRO A 383 -0.34 -0.67 -1.57
CA PRO A 383 -0.19 -1.53 -2.73
C PRO A 383 -0.32 -3.00 -2.33
N GLN A 384 -1.55 -3.47 -2.13
CA GLN A 384 -1.88 -4.91 -2.16
C GLN A 384 -2.20 -5.31 -3.61
N ASP A 385 -1.89 -6.55 -3.97
CA ASP A 385 -2.08 -7.07 -5.32
C ASP A 385 -3.56 -7.48 -5.49
N ASN A 386 -4.48 -6.50 -5.53
CA ASN A 386 -5.93 -6.75 -5.64
C ASN A 386 -6.28 -7.66 -6.83
N VAL A 387 -5.46 -7.64 -7.89
CA VAL A 387 -5.53 -8.58 -9.01
C VAL A 387 -5.47 -10.04 -8.54
N LYS A 388 -4.61 -10.37 -7.56
CA LYS A 388 -4.54 -11.71 -6.96
C LYS A 388 -5.79 -12.01 -6.12
N VAL A 389 -6.34 -11.01 -5.44
CA VAL A 389 -7.58 -11.18 -4.65
C VAL A 389 -8.74 -11.52 -5.57
N LYS A 390 -8.96 -10.72 -6.62
CA LYS A 390 -10.01 -10.99 -7.62
C LYS A 390 -9.86 -12.39 -8.20
N ALA A 391 -8.69 -12.73 -8.74
CA ALA A 391 -8.45 -14.05 -9.33
C ALA A 391 -8.71 -15.19 -8.34
N ALA A 392 -8.29 -15.04 -7.08
CA ALA A 392 -8.48 -16.06 -6.05
C ALA A 392 -9.94 -16.20 -5.59
N ILE A 393 -10.70 -15.10 -5.56
CA ILE A 393 -12.14 -15.10 -5.22
C ILE A 393 -12.94 -15.66 -6.39
N SER A 394 -12.70 -15.21 -7.62
CA SER A 394 -13.34 -15.75 -8.83
C SER A 394 -13.09 -17.25 -8.98
N SER A 395 -11.84 -17.71 -8.75
CA SER A 395 -11.52 -19.15 -8.76
C SER A 395 -12.28 -19.91 -7.68
N LEU A 396 -12.32 -19.40 -6.45
CA LEU A 396 -13.05 -20.05 -5.35
C LEU A 396 -14.54 -20.16 -5.66
N LEU A 397 -15.15 -19.07 -6.14
CA LEU A 397 -16.56 -19.02 -6.52
C LEU A 397 -16.88 -19.97 -7.68
N ALA A 398 -15.98 -20.10 -8.66
CA ALA A 398 -16.11 -21.06 -9.75
C ALA A 398 -16.02 -22.51 -9.23
N ASP A 399 -15.04 -22.82 -8.37
CA ASP A 399 -14.87 -24.15 -7.77
C ASP A 399 -16.09 -24.58 -6.94
N LEU A 400 -16.81 -23.61 -6.38
CA LEU A 400 -18.04 -23.81 -5.61
C LEU A 400 -19.31 -23.79 -6.47
N ALA A 401 -19.19 -23.68 -7.79
CA ALA A 401 -20.31 -23.54 -8.72
C ALA A 401 -21.29 -22.42 -8.31
N SER A 402 -20.74 -21.25 -7.94
CA SER A 402 -21.54 -20.12 -7.45
C SER A 402 -22.36 -19.43 -8.54
N PRO A 403 -23.43 -18.72 -8.18
CA PRO A 403 -24.21 -17.89 -9.12
C PRO A 403 -23.54 -16.54 -9.44
N PHE A 404 -22.40 -16.20 -8.82
CA PHE A 404 -21.71 -14.93 -9.08
C PHE A 404 -21.07 -14.89 -10.46
N VAL A 405 -21.30 -13.80 -11.18
CA VAL A 405 -20.73 -13.52 -12.51
C VAL A 405 -20.00 -12.17 -12.50
N GLU A 406 -19.10 -11.93 -13.45
CA GLU A 406 -18.51 -10.60 -13.61
C GLU A 406 -19.60 -9.57 -13.96
N SER A 407 -19.53 -8.40 -13.33
CA SER A 407 -20.47 -7.33 -13.61
C SER A 407 -20.34 -6.87 -15.06
N PRO A 408 -21.45 -6.71 -15.80
CA PRO A 408 -21.42 -6.18 -17.16
C PRO A 408 -20.97 -4.71 -17.19
N ASP A 409 -21.17 -3.97 -16.10
CA ASP A 409 -20.86 -2.54 -16.00
C ASP A 409 -19.44 -2.29 -15.48
N SER A 410 -18.81 -3.30 -14.84
CA SER A 410 -17.48 -3.16 -14.29
C SER A 410 -16.73 -4.48 -14.19
N SER A 411 -15.52 -4.52 -14.77
CA SER A 411 -14.59 -5.64 -14.57
C SER A 411 -14.07 -5.75 -13.13
N GLU A 412 -14.48 -4.85 -12.22
CA GLU A 412 -13.98 -4.77 -10.85
C GLU A 412 -14.92 -5.40 -9.82
N SER A 413 -16.10 -5.86 -10.22
CA SER A 413 -17.10 -6.46 -9.34
C SER A 413 -17.60 -7.80 -9.85
N LEU A 414 -18.05 -8.63 -8.90
CA LEU A 414 -18.80 -9.85 -9.14
C LEU A 414 -20.20 -9.67 -8.59
N GLU A 415 -21.23 -10.09 -9.33
CA GLU A 415 -22.62 -9.85 -8.97
C GLU A 415 -23.46 -11.13 -9.06
N ALA A 416 -24.45 -11.25 -8.17
CA ALA A 416 -25.47 -12.28 -8.28
C ALA A 416 -26.80 -11.82 -7.67
N VAL A 417 -27.89 -12.48 -8.07
CA VAL A 417 -29.22 -12.25 -7.51
C VAL A 417 -29.31 -12.89 -6.13
N VAL A 418 -29.85 -12.17 -5.14
CA VAL A 418 -29.93 -12.64 -3.74
C VAL A 418 -30.65 -13.98 -3.63
N GLY A 419 -31.76 -14.15 -4.36
CA GLY A 419 -32.53 -15.41 -4.36
C GLY A 419 -31.72 -16.63 -4.82
N ASP A 420 -30.80 -16.46 -5.77
CA ASP A 420 -29.94 -17.55 -6.25
C ASP A 420 -28.81 -17.85 -5.27
N ILE A 421 -28.27 -16.82 -4.61
CA ILE A 421 -27.28 -16.97 -3.53
C ILE A 421 -27.88 -17.77 -2.37
N LEU A 422 -29.12 -17.48 -1.96
CA LEU A 422 -29.78 -18.20 -0.86
C LEU A 422 -29.92 -19.70 -1.16
N LYS A 423 -30.37 -20.04 -2.38
CA LYS A 423 -30.48 -21.43 -2.84
C LYS A 423 -29.12 -22.12 -2.87
N TRP A 424 -28.12 -21.45 -3.44
CA TRP A 424 -26.76 -21.97 -3.54
C TRP A 424 -26.12 -22.17 -2.16
N ALA A 425 -26.24 -21.20 -1.25
CA ALA A 425 -25.72 -21.28 0.11
C ALA A 425 -26.38 -22.43 0.90
N ALA A 426 -27.69 -22.63 0.75
CA ALA A 426 -28.39 -23.77 1.36
C ALA A 426 -27.83 -25.11 0.86
N GLN A 427 -27.58 -25.25 -0.45
CA GLN A 427 -26.96 -26.44 -1.03
C GLN A 427 -25.53 -26.68 -0.53
N LEU A 428 -24.72 -25.62 -0.44
CA LEU A 428 -23.36 -25.71 0.11
C LEU A 428 -23.34 -26.17 1.56
N ARG A 429 -24.31 -25.75 2.38
CA ARG A 429 -24.45 -26.18 3.79
C ARG A 429 -24.78 -27.66 3.90
N ILE A 430 -25.58 -28.20 2.99
CA ILE A 430 -25.92 -29.63 2.93
C ILE A 430 -24.70 -30.44 2.49
N ASN A 431 -24.04 -30.02 1.43
CA ASN A 431 -22.96 -30.78 0.81
C ASN A 431 -21.60 -30.65 1.53
N ARG A 432 -21.46 -29.67 2.45
CA ARG A 432 -20.24 -29.32 3.21
C ARG A 432 -18.96 -29.69 2.47
N PRO A 433 -18.52 -28.91 1.46
CA PRO A 433 -17.22 -29.13 0.86
C PRO A 433 -16.13 -28.75 1.88
N VAL A 434 -15.76 -29.70 2.75
CA VAL A 434 -14.83 -29.52 3.88
C VAL A 434 -13.47 -28.98 3.42
N ASN A 435 -13.11 -29.21 2.16
CA ASN A 435 -11.81 -28.83 1.60
C ASN A 435 -11.80 -27.45 0.89
N LEU A 436 -12.96 -26.84 0.61
CA LEU A 436 -13.04 -25.60 -0.18
C LEU A 436 -13.21 -24.34 0.69
N PHE A 437 -13.63 -24.47 1.96
CA PHE A 437 -13.90 -23.35 2.86
C PHE A 437 -13.16 -23.37 4.19
#